data_AF-A0A6B3EV63-F1
#
_entry.id   AF-A0A6B3EV63-F1
#
_cell.length_a   1.000
_cell.length_b   1.000
_cell.length_c   1.000
_cell.angle_alpha   90.00
_cell.angle_beta   90.00
_cell.angle_gamma   90.00
#
_symmetry.space_group_name_H-M   'P 1'
#
loop_
_entity.id
_entity.type
_entity.pdbx_description
1 polymer ?
#
loop_
_entity_poly.entity_id
_entity_poly.type
_entity_poly.pdbx_seq_one_letter_code
_entity_poly.pdbx_strand_id
1 'polypeptide(L)' 'RVIASPAGPYFPSGVTGVTLWVTETYSRAAVGGTGAAKCGGNYAGSLAAQIEARENGCEQVLYLDSA' A
#
# COMPACT_ATOMS: atom_id res chain seq x y z
N ARG A 1 -17.22 -11.35 -13.60
CA ARG A 1 -16.41 -12.57 -13.87
C ARG A 1 -15.59 -12.85 -12.63
N VAL A 2 -15.40 -14.11 -12.27
CA VAL A 2 -14.55 -14.52 -11.13
C VAL A 2 -13.28 -15.12 -11.71
N ILE A 3 -12.13 -14.79 -11.11
CA ILE A 3 -10.81 -15.28 -11.53
C ILE A 3 -10.14 -15.97 -10.34
N ALA A 4 -9.26 -16.93 -10.60
CA ALA A 4 -8.46 -17.62 -9.60
C ALA A 4 -6.99 -17.70 -10.06
N SER A 5 -6.06 -17.63 -9.11
CA SER A 5 -4.61 -17.78 -9.34
C SER A 5 -3.99 -18.52 -8.15
N PRO A 6 -3.09 -19.49 -8.36
CA PRO A 6 -2.34 -20.10 -7.27
C PRO A 6 -1.45 -19.06 -6.58
N ALA A 7 -1.27 -19.17 -5.26
CA ALA A 7 -0.39 -18.34 -4.47
C ALA A 7 0.51 -19.21 -3.60
N GLY A 8 1.82 -18.96 -3.63
CA GLY A 8 2.80 -19.64 -2.79
C GLY A 8 2.85 -19.07 -1.36
N PRO A 9 3.66 -19.65 -0.47
CA PRO A 9 3.89 -19.11 0.87
C PRO A 9 4.59 -17.74 0.80
N TYR A 10 4.09 -16.77 1.57
CA TYR A 10 4.67 -15.41 1.63
C TYR A 10 6.03 -15.36 2.36
N PHE A 11 6.24 -16.25 3.32
CA PHE A 11 7.42 -16.27 4.20
C PHE A 11 8.06 -17.67 4.27
N PRO A 12 8.55 -18.22 3.14
CA PRO A 12 9.03 -19.60 3.09
C PRO A 12 10.24 -19.88 4.00
N SER A 13 10.99 -18.84 4.37
CA SER A 13 12.21 -18.92 5.20
C SER A 13 12.08 -18.18 6.54
N GLY A 14 10.85 -17.84 6.96
CA GLY A 14 10.57 -17.06 8.18
C GLY A 14 10.15 -15.61 7.90
N VAL A 15 9.59 -14.95 8.92
CA VAL A 15 9.11 -13.56 8.82
C VAL A 15 10.27 -12.61 9.06
N THR A 16 10.71 -11.93 8.00
CA THR A 16 11.57 -10.75 8.12
C THR A 16 10.67 -9.51 8.12
N GLY A 17 10.99 -8.52 8.95
CA GLY A 17 10.29 -7.25 8.93
C GLY A 17 10.49 -6.52 7.60
N VAL A 18 9.64 -5.52 7.35
CA VAL A 18 9.74 -4.66 6.16
C VAL A 18 10.12 -3.23 6.55
N THR A 19 10.79 -2.53 5.65
CA THR A 19 11.07 -1.10 5.82
C THR A 19 9.86 -0.26 5.36
N LEU A 20 9.49 0.74 6.16
CA LEU A 20 8.32 1.60 5.91
C LEU A 20 8.74 3.03 5.62
N TRP A 21 8.21 3.58 4.53
CA TRP A 21 8.28 5.00 4.21
C TRP A 21 7.04 5.70 4.74
N VAL A 22 7.21 6.63 5.68
CA VAL A 22 6.11 7.45 6.19
C VAL A 22 5.88 8.59 5.22
N THR A 23 4.73 8.61 4.55
CA THR A 23 4.40 9.70 3.63
C THR A 23 3.58 10.78 4.34
N GLU A 24 4.03 12.03 4.23
CA GLU A 24 3.29 13.23 4.65
C GLU A 24 2.63 13.95 3.45
N THR A 25 3.02 13.58 2.23
CA THR A 25 2.62 14.23 0.98
C THR A 25 1.43 13.53 0.30
N TYR A 26 1.25 12.23 0.51
CA TYR A 26 0.20 11.44 -0.12
C TYR A 26 -0.78 10.88 0.91
N SER A 27 -2.08 11.05 0.65
CA SER A 27 -3.14 10.39 1.42
C SER A 27 -3.60 9.11 0.73
N ARG A 28 -3.82 8.04 1.50
CA ARG A 28 -4.44 6.82 0.96
C ARG A 28 -5.90 7.10 0.57
N ALA A 29 -6.63 7.70 1.48
CA ALA A 29 -8.04 8.01 1.35
C ALA A 29 -8.33 9.29 2.12
N ALA A 30 -9.47 9.91 1.85
CA ALA A 30 -9.94 11.11 2.54
C ALA A 30 -11.17 10.80 3.41
N VAL A 31 -11.47 11.69 4.36
CA VAL A 31 -12.70 11.65 5.18
C VAL A 31 -13.94 11.66 4.28
N GLY A 32 -14.87 10.75 4.54
CA GLY A 32 -16.07 10.54 3.70
C GLY A 32 -15.78 9.90 2.34
N GLY A 33 -14.52 9.62 2.02
CA GLY A 33 -14.11 8.93 0.81
C GLY A 33 -14.33 7.42 0.86
N THR A 34 -13.74 6.72 -0.10
CA THR A 34 -13.93 5.26 -0.26
C THR A 34 -12.88 4.43 0.48
N GLY A 35 -12.18 4.98 1.47
CA GLY A 35 -11.08 4.32 2.17
C GLY A 35 -11.45 2.97 2.81
N ALA A 36 -12.69 2.85 3.28
CA ALA A 36 -13.26 1.65 3.86
C ALA A 36 -13.71 0.59 2.81
N ALA A 37 -13.76 0.95 1.53
CA ALA A 37 -14.16 0.05 0.45
C ALA A 37 -12.95 -0.43 -0.36
N LYS A 38 -13.05 -1.64 -0.94
CA LYS A 38 -12.01 -2.21 -1.81
C LYS A 38 -12.12 -1.68 -3.25
N CYS A 39 -12.23 -0.35 -3.37
CA CYS A 39 -12.37 0.34 -4.65
C CYS A 39 -11.01 0.46 -5.34
N GLY A 40 -10.97 0.21 -6.67
CA GLY A 40 -9.74 0.29 -7.45
C GLY A 40 -9.05 1.66 -7.42
N GLY A 41 -9.82 2.75 -7.32
CA GLY A 41 -9.29 4.11 -7.22
C GLY A 41 -8.33 4.32 -6.04
N ASN A 42 -8.59 3.64 -4.92
CA ASN A 42 -7.72 3.70 -3.74
C ASN A 42 -6.34 3.07 -3.95
N TYR A 43 -6.24 2.10 -4.87
CA TYR A 43 -4.98 1.44 -5.23
C TYR A 43 -4.25 2.22 -6.32
N ALA A 44 -4.99 2.79 -7.28
CA ALA A 44 -4.42 3.67 -8.29
C ALA A 44 -3.76 4.89 -7.63
N GLY A 45 -4.44 5.53 -6.67
CA GLY A 45 -3.90 6.66 -5.91
C GLY A 45 -2.66 6.34 -5.07
N SER A 46 -2.49 5.09 -4.63
CA SER A 46 -1.33 4.69 -3.82
C SER A 46 -0.03 4.49 -4.62
N LEU A 47 -0.10 4.39 -5.96
CA LEU A 47 1.07 4.05 -6.78
C LEU A 47 2.19 5.09 -6.70
N ALA A 48 1.85 6.38 -6.65
CA ALA A 48 2.86 7.45 -6.56
C ALA A 48 3.67 7.37 -5.26
N ALA A 49 3.00 7.23 -4.12
CA ALA A 49 3.67 7.08 -2.82
C ALA A 49 4.56 5.82 -2.76
N GLN A 50 4.14 4.72 -3.40
CA GLN A 50 4.94 3.50 -3.46
C GLN A 50 6.17 3.63 -4.36
N ILE A 51 6.12 4.48 -5.39
CA ILE A 51 7.29 4.83 -6.19
C ILE A 51 8.29 5.60 -5.30
N GLU A 52 7.82 6.65 -4.61
CA GLU A 52 8.65 7.45 -3.68
C GLU A 52 9.28 6.59 -2.58
N ALA A 53 8.53 5.66 -1.98
CA ALA A 53 9.06 4.73 -0.99
C ALA A 53 10.22 3.89 -1.54
N ARG A 54 10.10 3.38 -2.77
CA ARG A 54 11.17 2.59 -3.41
C ARG A 54 12.40 3.43 -3.71
N GLU A 55 12.21 4.68 -4.13
CA GLU A 55 13.32 5.63 -4.35
C GLU A 55 14.09 5.92 -3.05
N ASN A 56 13.42 5.80 -1.90
CA ASN A 56 14.00 5.92 -0.56
C ASN A 56 14.43 4.59 0.07
N GLY A 57 14.53 3.50 -0.72
CA GLY A 57 14.98 2.20 -0.22
C GLY A 57 14.01 1.52 0.76
N CYS A 58 12.75 1.97 0.80
CA CYS A 58 11.70 1.39 1.61
C CYS A 58 10.82 0.43 0.81
N GLU A 59 10.38 -0.65 1.45
CA GLU A 59 9.59 -1.69 0.78
C GLU A 59 8.11 -1.33 0.69
N GLN A 60 7.55 -0.64 1.68
CA GLN A 60 6.14 -0.29 1.75
C GLN A 60 5.93 1.15 2.24
N VAL A 61 4.74 1.69 1.97
CA VAL A 61 4.30 3.01 2.45
C VAL A 61 3.51 2.85 3.75
N LEU A 62 3.80 3.67 4.75
CA LEU A 62 2.93 3.92 5.88
C LEU A 62 2.17 5.22 5.65
N TYR A 63 0.85 5.12 5.56
CA TYR A 63 -0.04 6.28 5.45
C TYR A 63 -0.45 6.76 6.83
N LEU A 64 -0.33 8.07 7.05
CA LEU A 64 -0.89 8.74 8.21
C LEU A 64 -2.36 9.11 7.96
N ASP A 65 -3.04 9.60 8.99
CA ASP A 65 -4.39 10.13 8.81
C ASP A 65 -4.36 11.32 7.84
N SER A 66 -5.38 11.37 6.97
CA SER A 66 -5.59 12.51 6.10
C SER A 66 -6.19 13.65 6.92
N ALA A 67 -5.55 14.80 6.93
CA ALA A 67 -6.14 16.05 7.44
C ALA A 67 -7.41 16.45 6.67
#